data_AF-A0A8R7UME4-F1
#
_entry.id   AF-A0A8R7UME4-F1
#
_cell.length_a   1.000
_cell.length_b   1.000
_cell.length_c   1.000
_cell.angle_alpha   90.00
_cell.angle_beta   90.00
_cell.angle_gamma   90.00
#
_symmetry.space_group_name_H-M   'P 1'
#
loop_
_entity.id
_entity.type
_entity.pdbx_description
1 polymer ?
#
loop_
_entity_poly.entity_id
_entity_poly.type
_entity_poly.pdbx_seq_one_letter_code
_entity_poly.pdbx_strand_id
1 'polypeptide(L)'
;MEELHDDIKMHLDLDRESQVNVKYWEALMVVCDWELGEARKRDAVDRARVRGEEPPREVEERGLHASIEGDVKNLLEGKTSTELEEMQNQIESQMRSGTAKVVEYWEAILKRLHIYKAKACLREIHASLLRKHLHRLENAGAPEQAVEADEELDTKEEDVMHDEEEDDKRYSPEPIEHIAEATESHLDEEDGSFSPELMHGNEDEDAIDPDEDKAELDRQREAVVTEHQRKVKEVMTAKAKKPDELELKAMKAMGAMEEGDAVFGSGAEVNLDSQVYWWHDKYRPRKPKYFNRVHTGYEWNKYNQTHYDHDNPPPKIVQGYKFNIFYPDLVDKSKAPIYTIEKDGSAGETCHIRFHAGPPYEDIYFRIVNKEWEYSHKKGFKCTFERGILHLYFNFKRYRYRR
;
A
#
# COMPACT_ATOMS: atom_id res chain seq x y z
N MET A 1 -1.74 13.45 -16.45
CA MET A 1 -0.82 12.39 -16.97
C MET A 1 -0.64 12.54 -18.46
N GLU A 2 -1.71 12.56 -19.26
CA GLU A 2 -1.60 12.93 -20.68
C GLU A 2 -1.17 14.40 -20.82
N GLU A 3 -1.68 15.32 -19.99
CA GLU A 3 -1.16 16.71 -19.91
C GLU A 3 0.35 16.74 -19.60
N LEU A 4 0.78 16.05 -18.52
CA LEU A 4 2.19 15.95 -18.11
C LEU A 4 3.12 15.44 -19.21
N HIS A 5 2.67 14.53 -20.09
CA HIS A 5 3.46 14.10 -21.24
C HIS A 5 3.68 15.25 -22.24
N ASP A 6 2.63 16.02 -22.51
CA ASP A 6 2.69 17.16 -23.44
C ASP A 6 3.47 18.34 -22.83
N ASP A 7 3.42 18.54 -21.50
CA ASP A 7 4.26 19.48 -20.76
C ASP A 7 5.76 19.09 -20.85
N ILE A 8 6.10 17.82 -20.58
CA ILE A 8 7.47 17.28 -20.72
C ILE A 8 7.99 17.48 -22.14
N LYS A 9 7.14 17.26 -23.15
CA LYS A 9 7.48 17.47 -24.54
C LYS A 9 7.73 18.95 -24.88
N MET A 10 6.88 19.85 -24.36
CA MET A 10 7.10 21.30 -24.49
C MET A 10 8.45 21.71 -23.88
N HIS A 11 8.79 21.20 -22.69
CA HIS A 11 10.09 21.46 -22.08
C HIS A 11 11.26 20.85 -22.86
N LEU A 12 11.14 19.66 -23.45
CA LEU A 12 12.16 19.08 -24.35
C LEU A 12 12.37 19.90 -25.65
N ASP A 13 11.34 20.58 -26.13
CA ASP A 13 11.42 21.45 -27.31
C ASP A 13 12.02 22.83 -26.99
N LEU A 14 11.91 23.32 -25.75
CA LEU A 14 12.48 24.58 -25.27
C LEU A 14 13.91 24.42 -24.71
N ASP A 15 14.12 23.50 -23.77
CA ASP A 15 15.34 23.34 -22.97
C ASP A 15 16.39 22.47 -23.67
N ARG A 16 16.87 22.98 -24.81
CA ARG A 16 17.83 22.30 -25.70
C ARG A 16 19.27 22.80 -25.56
N GLU A 17 19.49 23.80 -24.73
CA GLU A 17 20.80 24.48 -24.56
C GLU A 17 21.80 23.60 -23.79
N SER A 18 21.31 22.80 -22.84
CA SER A 18 22.11 21.91 -22.01
C SER A 18 21.95 20.45 -22.44
N GLN A 19 23.05 19.82 -22.83
CA GLN A 19 23.10 18.38 -23.13
C GLN A 19 22.72 17.49 -21.92
N VAL A 20 22.79 18.02 -20.69
CA VAL A 20 22.30 17.33 -19.49
C VAL A 20 20.78 17.44 -19.38
N ASN A 21 20.22 18.60 -19.73
CA ASN A 21 18.78 18.84 -19.66
C ASN A 21 18.04 18.06 -20.74
N VAL A 22 18.57 18.03 -21.98
CA VAL A 22 18.04 17.16 -23.05
C VAL A 22 17.97 15.69 -22.58
N LYS A 23 19.04 15.16 -21.98
CA LYS A 23 19.05 13.78 -21.44
C LYS A 23 18.06 13.57 -20.29
N TYR A 24 17.86 14.58 -19.45
CA TYR A 24 16.86 14.56 -18.39
C TYR A 24 15.44 14.49 -18.97
N TRP A 25 15.09 15.37 -19.91
CA TRP A 25 13.77 15.42 -20.54
C TRP A 25 13.50 14.18 -21.41
N GLU A 26 14.49 13.67 -22.15
CA GLU A 26 14.43 12.38 -22.86
C GLU A 26 14.14 11.21 -21.90
N ALA A 27 14.88 11.10 -20.79
CA ALA A 27 14.66 10.05 -19.81
C ALA A 27 13.31 10.19 -19.09
N LEU A 28 12.85 11.42 -18.83
CA LEU A 28 11.57 11.70 -18.21
C LEU A 28 10.39 11.36 -19.15
N MET A 29 10.53 11.62 -20.45
CA MET A 29 9.58 11.21 -21.49
C MET A 29 9.45 9.69 -21.56
N VAL A 30 10.57 8.95 -21.61
CA VAL A 30 10.58 7.46 -21.59
C VAL A 30 9.89 6.89 -20.33
N VAL A 31 10.04 7.56 -19.18
CA VAL A 31 9.34 7.18 -17.95
C VAL A 31 7.85 7.52 -18.04
N CYS A 32 7.48 8.69 -18.54
CA CYS A 32 6.09 9.11 -18.69
C CYS A 32 5.32 8.16 -19.62
N ASP A 33 5.87 7.86 -20.80
CA ASP A 33 5.31 6.87 -21.74
C ASP A 33 5.06 5.50 -21.10
N TRP A 34 5.97 5.06 -20.22
CA TRP A 34 5.80 3.80 -19.50
C TRP A 34 4.69 3.86 -18.45
N GLU A 35 4.68 4.88 -17.58
CA GLU A 35 3.64 5.03 -16.55
C GLU A 35 2.23 5.18 -17.19
N LEU A 36 2.16 5.90 -18.30
CA LEU A 36 0.96 6.15 -19.10
C LEU A 36 0.52 4.86 -19.84
N GLY A 37 1.47 4.08 -20.37
CA GLY A 37 1.23 2.75 -20.92
C GLY A 37 0.70 1.75 -19.89
N GLU A 38 1.31 1.68 -18.70
CA GLU A 38 0.84 0.84 -17.59
C GLU A 38 -0.49 1.31 -17.00
N ALA A 39 -0.76 2.62 -16.98
CA ALA A 39 -2.08 3.15 -16.62
C ALA A 39 -3.15 2.71 -17.62
N ARG A 40 -2.90 2.89 -18.93
CA ARG A 40 -3.81 2.44 -20.00
C ARG A 40 -4.05 0.92 -19.95
N LYS A 41 -3.05 0.11 -19.59
CA LYS A 41 -3.21 -1.34 -19.33
C LYS A 41 -4.06 -1.62 -18.10
N ARG A 42 -3.77 -1.01 -16.94
CA ARG A 42 -4.55 -1.18 -15.70
C ARG A 42 -6.01 -0.83 -15.93
N ASP A 43 -6.28 0.30 -16.56
CA ASP A 43 -7.63 0.70 -16.96
C ASP A 43 -8.27 -0.28 -17.95
N ALA A 44 -7.53 -0.87 -18.90
CA ALA A 44 -8.06 -1.87 -19.81
C ALA A 44 -8.45 -3.17 -19.07
N VAL A 45 -7.61 -3.63 -18.14
CA VAL A 45 -7.89 -4.80 -17.29
C VAL A 45 -9.09 -4.54 -16.38
N ASP A 46 -9.16 -3.39 -15.70
CA ASP A 46 -10.31 -3.08 -14.84
C ASP A 46 -11.60 -2.81 -15.66
N ARG A 47 -11.52 -2.22 -16.86
CA ARG A 47 -12.69 -2.13 -17.77
C ARG A 47 -13.19 -3.52 -18.22
N ALA A 48 -12.29 -4.43 -18.61
CA ALA A 48 -12.65 -5.80 -18.99
C ALA A 48 -13.29 -6.54 -17.80
N ARG A 49 -12.66 -6.45 -16.62
CA ARG A 49 -13.13 -7.00 -15.34
C ARG A 49 -14.50 -6.47 -14.91
N VAL A 50 -14.78 -5.18 -15.11
CA VAL A 50 -16.09 -4.56 -14.83
C VAL A 50 -17.16 -5.02 -15.82
N ARG A 51 -16.80 -5.30 -17.08
CA ARG A 51 -17.74 -5.85 -18.08
C ARG A 51 -17.92 -7.36 -18.01
N GLY A 52 -17.00 -8.09 -17.39
CA GLY A 52 -16.94 -9.55 -17.44
C GLY A 52 -16.52 -10.08 -18.81
N GLU A 53 -15.72 -9.29 -19.54
CA GLU A 53 -15.06 -9.66 -20.79
C GLU A 53 -13.65 -10.20 -20.45
N GLU A 54 -13.11 -11.12 -21.27
CA GLU A 54 -11.69 -11.49 -21.15
C GLU A 54 -10.83 -10.26 -21.52
N PRO A 55 -9.69 -10.01 -20.84
CA PRO A 55 -8.81 -8.92 -21.22
C PRO A 55 -8.30 -9.13 -22.66
N PRO A 56 -8.08 -8.07 -23.45
CA PRO A 56 -7.52 -8.21 -24.79
C PRO A 56 -6.15 -8.90 -24.72
N ARG A 57 -5.92 -9.91 -25.56
CA ARG A 57 -4.71 -10.76 -25.51
C ARG A 57 -3.40 -9.97 -25.61
N GLU A 58 -3.41 -8.83 -26.32
CA GLU A 58 -2.28 -7.89 -26.40
C GLU A 58 -1.82 -7.35 -25.02
N VAL A 59 -2.69 -7.40 -24.01
CA VAL A 59 -2.38 -7.03 -22.62
C VAL A 59 -1.75 -8.22 -21.87
N GLU A 60 -2.22 -9.44 -22.13
CA GLU A 60 -1.69 -10.69 -21.55
C GLU A 60 -0.31 -11.05 -22.13
N GLU A 61 -0.12 -10.92 -23.44
CA GLU A 61 1.16 -11.16 -24.16
C GLU A 61 2.27 -10.17 -23.77
N ARG A 62 1.95 -9.11 -23.02
CA ARG A 62 2.92 -8.17 -22.40
C ARG A 62 3.08 -8.35 -20.89
N GLY A 63 2.35 -9.27 -20.27
CA GLY A 63 2.44 -9.59 -18.85
C GLY A 63 3.42 -10.74 -18.60
N LEU A 64 4.59 -10.43 -18.03
CA LEU A 64 5.45 -11.49 -17.49
C LEU A 64 4.70 -12.26 -16.38
N HIS A 65 5.04 -13.54 -16.20
CA HIS A 65 4.62 -14.27 -15.00
C HIS A 65 5.01 -13.48 -13.74
N ALA A 66 4.03 -13.19 -12.87
CA ALA A 66 4.24 -12.37 -11.67
C ALA A 66 5.36 -12.89 -10.73
N SER A 67 5.66 -14.19 -10.78
CA SER A 67 6.79 -14.80 -10.06
C SER A 67 8.16 -14.31 -10.53
N ILE A 68 8.27 -13.88 -11.80
CA ILE A 68 9.52 -13.41 -12.43
C ILE A 68 9.66 -11.89 -12.28
N GLU A 69 8.53 -11.19 -12.23
CA GLU A 69 8.47 -9.73 -12.12
C GLU A 69 9.12 -9.20 -10.83
N GLY A 70 8.92 -9.89 -9.70
CA GLY A 70 9.59 -9.55 -8.44
C GLY A 70 11.12 -9.70 -8.51
N ASP A 71 11.61 -10.80 -9.06
CA ASP A 71 13.05 -11.07 -9.19
C ASP A 71 13.72 -10.08 -10.15
N VAL A 72 13.08 -9.77 -11.29
CA VAL A 72 13.57 -8.76 -12.24
C VAL A 72 13.55 -7.36 -11.60
N LYS A 73 12.54 -7.01 -10.81
CA LYS A 73 12.52 -5.75 -10.05
C LYS A 73 13.71 -5.66 -9.09
N ASN A 74 13.90 -6.70 -8.27
CA ASN A 74 14.99 -6.77 -7.28
C ASN A 74 16.39 -6.76 -7.94
N LEU A 75 16.52 -7.26 -9.17
CA LEU A 75 17.79 -7.29 -9.92
C LEU A 75 18.15 -5.95 -10.60
N LEU A 76 17.14 -5.09 -10.89
CA LEU A 76 17.31 -3.83 -11.61
C LEU A 76 17.20 -2.58 -10.73
N GLU A 77 16.63 -2.69 -9.53
CA GLU A 77 16.62 -1.60 -8.54
C GLU A 77 17.98 -1.40 -7.86
N GLY A 78 18.23 -0.16 -7.40
CA GLY A 78 19.51 0.25 -6.82
C GLY A 78 20.65 0.52 -7.80
N LYS A 79 20.65 -0.10 -8.98
CA LYS A 79 21.76 -0.03 -9.96
C LYS A 79 21.95 1.33 -10.63
N THR A 80 23.18 1.60 -11.06
CA THR A 80 23.57 2.76 -11.89
C THR A 80 23.17 2.57 -13.35
N SER A 81 23.09 3.68 -14.08
CA SER A 81 22.79 3.71 -15.52
C SER A 81 23.81 2.88 -16.33
N THR A 82 25.09 2.92 -15.96
CA THR A 82 26.17 2.17 -16.63
C THR A 82 26.09 0.66 -16.38
N GLU A 83 25.81 0.20 -15.15
CA GLU A 83 25.59 -1.23 -14.89
C GLU A 83 24.40 -1.79 -15.70
N LEU A 84 23.37 -0.98 -15.91
CA LEU A 84 22.18 -1.35 -16.69
C LEU A 84 22.48 -1.39 -18.20
N GLU A 85 23.39 -0.54 -18.71
CA GLU A 85 23.92 -0.64 -20.07
C GLU A 85 24.80 -1.88 -20.26
N GLU A 86 25.69 -2.19 -19.33
CA GLU A 86 26.52 -3.41 -19.37
C GLU A 86 25.64 -4.67 -19.36
N MET A 87 24.61 -4.70 -18.51
CA MET A 87 23.62 -5.79 -18.49
C MET A 87 22.83 -5.88 -19.80
N GLN A 88 22.47 -4.75 -20.44
CA GLN A 88 21.81 -4.75 -21.75
C GLN A 88 22.70 -5.42 -22.79
N ASN A 89 23.96 -5.00 -22.89
CA ASN A 89 24.94 -5.55 -23.82
C ASN A 89 25.19 -7.05 -23.58
N GLN A 90 25.25 -7.47 -22.32
CA GLN A 90 25.41 -8.88 -21.94
C GLN A 90 24.20 -9.72 -22.39
N ILE A 91 22.96 -9.25 -22.14
CA ILE A 91 21.73 -9.95 -22.53
C ILE A 91 21.59 -10.01 -24.05
N GLU A 92 21.81 -8.89 -24.75
CA GLU A 92 21.80 -8.88 -26.22
C GLU A 92 22.84 -9.85 -26.82
N SER A 93 24.04 -9.94 -26.24
CA SER A 93 25.06 -10.92 -26.64
C SER A 93 24.63 -12.37 -26.39
N GLN A 94 23.96 -12.65 -25.26
CA GLN A 94 23.38 -13.98 -24.97
C GLN A 94 22.22 -14.35 -25.92
N MET A 95 21.44 -13.38 -26.38
CA MET A 95 20.42 -13.61 -27.41
C MET A 95 21.06 -13.84 -28.80
N ARG A 96 22.02 -12.98 -29.21
CA ARG A 96 22.73 -13.10 -30.50
C ARG A 96 23.53 -14.40 -30.63
N SER A 97 24.05 -14.95 -29.52
CA SER A 97 24.75 -16.25 -29.49
C SER A 97 23.82 -17.47 -29.44
N GLY A 98 22.50 -17.30 -29.36
CA GLY A 98 21.54 -18.40 -29.29
C GLY A 98 21.55 -19.20 -27.98
N THR A 99 22.26 -18.72 -26.95
CA THR A 99 22.38 -19.38 -25.64
C THR A 99 21.12 -19.19 -24.77
N ALA A 100 20.28 -18.20 -25.13
CA ALA A 100 19.04 -17.84 -24.46
C ALA A 100 17.97 -18.95 -24.53
N LYS A 101 17.84 -19.75 -23.46
CA LYS A 101 16.83 -20.82 -23.33
C LYS A 101 15.37 -20.36 -23.35
N VAL A 102 15.10 -19.09 -23.06
CA VAL A 102 13.75 -18.50 -23.05
C VAL A 102 13.84 -17.08 -23.62
N VAL A 103 13.62 -16.92 -24.93
CA VAL A 103 13.80 -15.63 -25.63
C VAL A 103 12.81 -14.57 -25.12
N GLU A 104 11.55 -14.93 -24.95
CA GLU A 104 10.47 -14.06 -24.45
C GLU A 104 10.79 -13.39 -23.10
N TYR A 105 11.46 -14.13 -22.20
CA TYR A 105 11.91 -13.63 -20.91
C TYR A 105 12.98 -12.55 -21.04
N TRP A 106 14.00 -12.78 -21.88
CA TRP A 106 15.06 -11.82 -22.11
C TRP A 106 14.57 -10.58 -22.87
N GLU A 107 13.68 -10.75 -23.85
CA GLU A 107 12.99 -9.63 -24.48
C GLU A 107 12.19 -8.79 -23.47
N ALA A 108 11.48 -9.43 -22.54
CA ALA A 108 10.72 -8.73 -21.52
C ALA A 108 11.61 -8.03 -20.47
N ILE A 109 12.79 -8.59 -20.17
CA ILE A 109 13.83 -7.88 -19.40
C ILE A 109 14.32 -6.67 -20.19
N LEU A 110 14.75 -6.82 -21.45
CA LEU A 110 15.26 -5.69 -22.26
C LEU A 110 14.23 -4.55 -22.36
N LYS A 111 12.96 -4.89 -22.59
CA LYS A 111 11.84 -3.94 -22.59
C LYS A 111 11.70 -3.18 -21.27
N ARG A 112 12.01 -3.78 -20.11
CA ARG A 112 11.96 -3.16 -18.76
C ARG A 112 13.26 -2.43 -18.39
N LEU A 113 14.39 -2.97 -18.81
CA LEU A 113 15.74 -2.47 -18.57
C LEU A 113 15.91 -1.03 -19.10
N HIS A 114 15.30 -0.73 -20.25
CA HIS A 114 15.27 0.62 -20.82
C HIS A 114 14.62 1.65 -19.87
N ILE A 115 13.51 1.31 -19.21
CA ILE A 115 12.86 2.20 -18.21
C ILE A 115 13.68 2.28 -16.93
N TYR A 116 14.28 1.17 -16.47
CA TYR A 116 15.15 1.18 -15.30
C TYR A 116 16.40 2.04 -15.53
N LYS A 117 16.97 2.03 -16.75
CA LYS A 117 18.05 2.92 -17.20
C LYS A 117 17.60 4.39 -17.19
N ALA A 118 16.43 4.71 -17.77
CA ALA A 118 15.88 6.06 -17.71
C ALA A 118 15.66 6.54 -16.27
N LYS A 119 15.05 5.70 -15.41
CA LYS A 119 14.88 5.97 -13.97
C LYS A 119 16.22 6.07 -13.22
N ALA A 120 17.29 5.40 -13.65
CA ALA A 120 18.63 5.56 -13.08
C ALA A 120 19.28 6.89 -13.50
N CYS A 121 19.23 7.23 -14.79
CA CYS A 121 19.75 8.49 -15.31
C CYS A 121 19.08 9.70 -14.63
N LEU A 122 17.76 9.68 -14.43
CA LEU A 122 17.05 10.71 -13.67
C LEU A 122 17.54 10.83 -12.21
N ARG A 123 17.79 9.71 -11.51
CA ARG A 123 18.37 9.72 -10.15
C ARG A 123 19.79 10.31 -10.14
N GLU A 124 20.61 9.97 -11.13
CA GLU A 124 22.00 10.45 -11.25
C GLU A 124 22.07 11.95 -11.55
N ILE A 125 21.23 12.45 -12.47
CA ILE A 125 21.11 13.88 -12.77
C ILE A 125 20.58 14.64 -11.54
N HIS A 126 19.52 14.15 -10.89
CA HIS A 126 18.99 14.73 -9.65
C HIS A 126 20.07 14.78 -8.54
N ALA A 127 20.80 13.67 -8.32
CA ALA A 127 21.90 13.64 -7.36
C ALA A 127 23.05 14.60 -7.73
N SER A 128 23.33 14.81 -9.02
CA SER A 128 24.30 15.82 -9.47
C SER A 128 23.81 17.25 -9.20
N LEU A 129 22.52 17.54 -9.40
CA LEU A 129 21.93 18.85 -9.14
C LEU A 129 21.90 19.15 -7.63
N LEU A 130 21.56 18.16 -6.78
CA LEU A 130 21.61 18.29 -5.33
C LEU A 130 23.03 18.56 -4.82
N ARG A 131 24.06 17.84 -5.32
CA ARG A 131 25.46 18.14 -4.98
C ARG A 131 25.87 19.57 -5.40
N LYS A 132 25.47 20.03 -6.59
CA LYS A 132 25.70 21.41 -7.06
C LYS A 132 24.91 22.47 -6.29
N HIS A 133 23.81 22.10 -5.64
CA HIS A 133 23.05 23.00 -4.78
C HIS A 133 23.69 23.08 -3.39
N LEU A 134 24.01 21.93 -2.80
CA LEU A 134 24.71 21.85 -1.50
C LEU A 134 26.04 22.58 -1.54
N HIS A 135 26.87 22.36 -2.56
CA HIS A 135 28.16 23.05 -2.69
C HIS A 135 28.00 24.57 -2.91
N ARG A 136 26.88 25.04 -3.48
CA ARG A 136 26.58 26.48 -3.54
C ARG A 136 26.16 27.05 -2.18
N LEU A 137 25.46 26.28 -1.35
CA LEU A 137 25.12 26.70 0.03
C LEU A 137 26.36 26.71 0.93
N GLU A 138 27.21 25.70 0.79
CA GLU A 138 28.52 25.56 1.47
C GLU A 138 29.45 26.74 1.12
N ASN A 139 29.62 27.04 -0.17
CA ASN A 139 30.45 28.17 -0.62
C ASN A 139 29.81 29.54 -0.30
N ALA A 140 28.49 29.64 -0.19
CA ALA A 140 27.81 30.87 0.24
C ALA A 140 27.88 31.12 1.76
N GLY A 141 28.41 30.15 2.53
CA GLY A 141 28.77 30.34 3.94
C GLY A 141 30.17 30.93 4.14
N ALA A 142 30.97 31.10 3.08
CA ALA A 142 32.26 31.77 3.15
C ALA A 142 32.08 33.31 3.05
N PRO A 143 32.80 34.11 3.86
CA PRO A 143 32.61 35.56 3.91
C PRO A 143 33.06 36.25 2.62
N GLU A 144 32.40 37.36 2.29
CA GLU A 144 32.62 38.13 1.06
C GLU A 144 34.06 38.66 0.94
N GLN A 145 34.76 38.28 -0.13
CA GLN A 145 35.87 39.09 -0.65
C GLN A 145 36.13 38.90 -2.15
N ALA A 146 35.41 39.71 -2.93
CA ALA A 146 35.74 40.24 -4.26
C ALA A 146 36.38 39.31 -5.32
N VAL A 147 35.58 39.00 -6.36
CA VAL A 147 35.92 39.42 -7.74
C VAL A 147 34.65 39.70 -8.54
N GLU A 148 34.48 40.96 -8.97
CA GLU A 148 33.55 41.33 -10.05
C GLU A 148 34.25 41.06 -11.39
N ALA A 149 33.67 40.20 -12.25
CA ALA A 149 34.10 40.00 -13.65
C ALA A 149 33.10 39.16 -14.48
N ASP A 150 31.85 39.65 -14.64
CA ASP A 150 31.31 40.06 -15.94
C ASP A 150 29.80 40.34 -15.86
N GLU A 151 29.34 41.27 -16.71
CA GLU A 151 28.02 41.91 -16.66
C GLU A 151 26.98 41.25 -17.59
N GLU A 152 25.71 41.53 -17.29
CA GLU A 152 24.54 41.64 -18.20
C GLU A 152 24.29 40.59 -19.32
N LEU A 153 23.14 39.91 -19.21
CA LEU A 153 22.04 39.81 -20.21
C LEU A 153 21.13 38.61 -19.83
N ASP A 154 19.79 38.70 -19.81
CA ASP A 154 18.87 39.83 -19.98
C ASP A 154 17.65 39.60 -19.08
N THR A 155 17.21 40.62 -18.34
CA THR A 155 15.97 40.58 -17.55
C THR A 155 15.07 41.75 -17.94
N LYS A 156 14.13 41.49 -18.85
CA LYS A 156 13.00 42.37 -19.11
C LYS A 156 11.69 41.59 -19.14
N GLU A 157 10.87 41.97 -18.16
CA GLU A 157 9.48 42.45 -18.31
C GLU A 157 8.44 41.42 -18.81
N GLU A 158 7.21 41.39 -18.27
CA GLU A 158 6.50 42.45 -17.54
C GLU A 158 5.61 41.89 -16.40
N ASP A 159 5.46 42.70 -15.34
CA ASP A 159 4.59 42.47 -14.18
C ASP A 159 3.11 42.80 -14.48
N VAL A 160 2.16 42.47 -13.58
CA VAL A 160 0.96 43.31 -13.26
C VAL A 160 0.01 42.70 -12.18
N MET A 161 0.05 43.31 -10.99
CA MET A 161 -1.01 43.50 -9.96
C MET A 161 -1.61 42.27 -9.20
N HIS A 162 -1.70 42.15 -7.85
CA HIS A 162 -1.95 43.05 -6.69
C HIS A 162 -3.47 43.21 -6.36
N ASP A 163 -4.01 43.02 -5.12
CA ASP A 163 -3.41 42.59 -3.82
C ASP A 163 -4.24 41.51 -3.04
N GLU A 164 -4.70 41.54 -1.76
CA GLU A 164 -4.96 42.57 -0.71
C GLU A 164 -4.78 42.02 0.75
N GLU A 165 -3.74 42.50 1.49
CA GLU A 165 -3.60 42.73 2.99
C GLU A 165 -4.00 41.62 4.05
N GLU A 166 -3.55 41.55 5.33
CA GLU A 166 -2.77 42.44 6.24
C GLU A 166 -2.06 41.68 7.44
N ASP A 167 -1.23 42.42 8.21
CA ASP A 167 -0.67 42.24 9.59
C ASP A 167 0.56 41.32 9.87
N ASP A 168 1.28 41.63 10.96
CA ASP A 168 2.76 41.64 11.05
C ASP A 168 3.32 41.24 12.46
N LYS A 169 4.64 40.96 12.52
CA LYS A 169 5.63 41.03 13.64
C LYS A 169 6.30 39.73 14.11
N ARG A 170 7.55 39.56 13.65
CA ARG A 170 8.84 39.37 14.41
C ARG A 170 8.80 38.55 15.73
N TYR A 171 9.74 37.63 15.99
CA TYR A 171 11.18 37.93 16.17
C TYR A 171 12.08 36.66 16.06
N SER A 172 13.38 36.85 15.82
CA SER A 172 14.45 35.82 15.84
C SER A 172 15.47 36.10 16.96
N PRO A 173 16.27 35.11 17.41
CA PRO A 173 17.68 35.40 17.65
C PRO A 173 18.66 34.36 17.08
N GLU A 174 19.88 34.83 16.79
CA GLU A 174 21.00 34.13 16.17
C GLU A 174 22.12 33.73 17.19
N PRO A 175 23.18 32.98 16.79
CA PRO A 175 24.14 32.35 17.69
C PRO A 175 25.34 33.24 18.08
N ILE A 176 26.31 32.66 18.82
CA ILE A 176 27.61 33.26 19.18
C ILE A 176 28.72 32.22 18.93
N GLU A 177 29.88 32.67 18.44
CA GLU A 177 31.03 31.87 17.96
C GLU A 177 32.31 32.01 18.85
N HIS A 178 33.46 31.65 18.28
CA HIS A 178 34.86 31.97 18.66
C HIS A 178 35.51 31.12 19.79
N ILE A 179 36.84 30.84 19.79
CA ILE A 179 38.00 31.35 19.02
C ILE A 179 38.96 30.14 18.74
N ALA A 180 39.51 29.93 17.53
CA ALA A 180 40.87 30.31 17.04
C ALA A 180 42.05 29.87 17.95
N GLU A 181 43.28 29.49 17.56
CA GLU A 181 44.05 29.26 16.31
C GLU A 181 45.53 29.16 16.78
N ALA A 182 46.41 28.31 16.20
CA ALA A 182 47.90 28.50 16.21
C ALA A 182 48.70 27.44 15.40
N THR A 183 49.23 27.84 14.24
CA THR A 183 50.59 27.55 13.66
C THR A 183 51.25 26.15 13.83
N GLU A 184 51.46 25.34 12.79
CA GLU A 184 52.51 25.40 11.72
C GLU A 184 53.91 24.84 12.08
N SER A 185 54.39 23.81 11.34
CA SER A 185 55.59 23.89 10.47
C SER A 185 56.03 22.55 9.80
N HIS A 186 56.28 22.63 8.48
CA HIS A 186 57.09 21.80 7.55
C HIS A 186 57.68 20.40 7.92
N LEU A 187 57.41 19.43 7.03
CA LEU A 187 58.32 18.54 6.22
C LEU A 187 59.54 17.83 6.91
N ASP A 188 59.94 16.58 6.61
CA ASP A 188 60.06 15.87 5.31
C ASP A 188 60.00 14.30 5.40
N GLU A 189 59.92 13.68 4.22
CA GLU A 189 60.22 12.31 3.70
C GLU A 189 60.65 11.09 4.59
N GLU A 190 60.20 9.88 4.19
CA GLU A 190 60.65 8.48 4.48
C GLU A 190 60.91 8.05 5.96
N ASP A 191 60.41 6.92 6.48
CA ASP A 191 60.46 5.53 5.98
C ASP A 191 59.34 4.65 6.60
N GLY A 192 59.14 3.43 6.09
CA GLY A 192 58.00 2.56 6.44
C GLY A 192 58.17 1.75 7.73
N SER A 193 57.44 2.12 8.80
CA SER A 193 57.18 1.22 9.93
C SER A 193 55.71 1.24 10.37
N PHE A 194 55.07 0.06 10.37
CA PHE A 194 53.70 -0.11 10.87
C PHE A 194 53.75 -0.57 12.34
N SER A 195 53.60 0.36 13.27
CA SER A 195 53.28 0.10 14.67
C SER A 195 52.47 1.28 15.21
N PRO A 196 51.30 1.06 15.85
CA PRO A 196 50.41 2.13 16.26
C PRO A 196 51.00 2.92 17.45
N GLU A 197 50.89 4.23 17.38
CA GLU A 197 51.39 5.15 18.41
C GLU A 197 50.42 5.27 19.59
N LEU A 198 50.93 5.51 20.80
CA LEU A 198 50.12 5.66 22.00
C LEU A 198 49.63 7.11 22.12
N MET A 199 48.34 7.32 21.86
CA MET A 199 47.66 8.57 22.21
C MET A 199 47.82 8.86 23.71
N HIS A 200 48.54 9.93 24.03
CA HIS A 200 48.44 10.55 25.35
C HIS A 200 47.07 11.25 25.45
N GLY A 201 46.36 11.04 26.57
CA GLY A 201 45.07 11.66 26.79
C GLY A 201 45.20 13.17 27.04
N ASN A 202 44.27 13.94 26.49
CA ASN A 202 44.04 15.31 26.95
C ASN A 202 43.36 15.24 28.33
N GLU A 203 43.78 16.06 29.29
CA GLU A 203 43.31 15.96 30.69
C GLU A 203 41.96 16.70 30.95
N ASP A 204 41.30 17.19 29.90
CA ASP A 204 40.08 18.01 29.95
C ASP A 204 38.82 17.29 29.41
N GLU A 205 38.59 16.03 29.82
CA GLU A 205 37.24 15.44 29.80
C GLU A 205 36.68 15.42 31.24
N ASP A 206 35.52 16.06 31.46
CA ASP A 206 34.81 16.03 32.74
C ASP A 206 34.38 14.59 33.08
N ALA A 207 35.19 13.90 33.88
CA ALA A 207 34.98 12.52 34.27
C ALA A 207 33.72 12.39 35.16
N ILE A 208 32.60 12.00 34.54
CA ILE A 208 31.33 11.69 35.22
C ILE A 208 31.58 10.66 36.33
N ASP A 209 31.16 10.98 37.56
CA ASP A 209 31.34 10.07 38.70
C ASP A 209 30.59 8.74 38.46
N PRO A 210 31.28 7.57 38.50
CA PRO A 210 30.65 6.28 38.27
C PRO A 210 29.50 5.94 39.23
N ASP A 211 29.43 6.55 40.41
CA ASP A 211 28.29 6.37 41.33
C ASP A 211 27.13 7.33 41.02
N GLU A 212 27.34 8.48 40.37
CA GLU A 212 26.25 9.35 39.90
C GLU A 212 25.60 8.81 38.61
N ASP A 213 26.37 8.41 37.60
CA ASP A 213 25.84 7.80 36.37
C ASP A 213 24.96 6.59 36.71
N LYS A 214 25.49 5.69 37.55
CA LYS A 214 24.79 4.51 38.04
C LYS A 214 23.51 4.86 38.83
N ALA A 215 23.51 5.93 39.62
CA ALA A 215 22.33 6.37 40.36
C ALA A 215 21.22 6.94 39.44
N GLU A 216 21.59 7.57 38.32
CA GLU A 216 20.64 7.97 37.27
C GLU A 216 20.17 6.74 36.47
N LEU A 217 21.06 5.80 36.14
CA LEU A 217 20.74 4.57 35.42
C LEU A 217 19.75 3.68 36.21
N ASP A 218 19.93 3.53 37.53
CA ASP A 218 18.98 2.81 38.38
C ASP A 218 17.66 3.58 38.58
N ARG A 219 17.68 4.92 38.62
CA ARG A 219 16.47 5.76 38.61
C ARG A 219 15.65 5.59 37.32
N GLN A 220 16.31 5.52 36.18
CA GLN A 220 15.67 5.23 34.89
C GLN A 220 15.14 3.79 34.82
N ARG A 221 15.84 2.81 35.41
CA ARG A 221 15.33 1.43 35.55
C ARG A 221 14.06 1.37 36.40
N GLU A 222 14.00 2.08 37.53
CA GLU A 222 12.79 2.16 38.35
C GLU A 222 11.63 2.84 37.61
N ALA A 223 11.89 3.88 36.81
CA ALA A 223 10.89 4.50 35.95
C ALA A 223 10.34 3.51 34.89
N VAL A 224 11.21 2.75 34.23
CA VAL A 224 10.79 1.71 33.26
C VAL A 224 10.02 0.58 33.94
N VAL A 225 10.46 0.10 35.11
CA VAL A 225 9.78 -0.95 35.86
C VAL A 225 8.40 -0.49 36.35
N THR A 226 8.27 0.72 36.86
CA THR A 226 6.98 1.26 37.31
C THR A 226 6.03 1.52 36.14
N GLU A 227 6.51 1.99 34.99
CA GLU A 227 5.68 2.15 33.80
C GLU A 227 5.27 0.80 33.18
N HIS A 228 6.15 -0.20 33.23
CA HIS A 228 5.84 -1.58 32.83
C HIS A 228 4.81 -2.22 33.78
N GLN A 229 4.95 -2.05 35.11
CA GLN A 229 3.94 -2.48 36.08
C GLN A 229 2.58 -1.78 35.87
N ARG A 230 2.59 -0.49 35.50
CA ARG A 230 1.37 0.27 35.14
C ARG A 230 0.69 -0.36 33.92
N LYS A 231 1.45 -0.59 32.84
CA LYS A 231 0.99 -1.25 31.60
C LYS A 231 0.46 -2.67 31.87
N VAL A 232 1.14 -3.47 32.70
CA VAL A 232 0.69 -4.81 33.10
C VAL A 232 -0.63 -4.75 33.89
N LYS A 233 -0.79 -3.82 34.84
CA LYS A 233 -2.06 -3.60 35.54
C LYS A 233 -3.20 -3.23 34.57
N GLU A 234 -2.91 -2.36 33.61
CA GLU A 234 -3.84 -1.88 32.58
C GLU A 234 -4.27 -3.01 31.62
N VAL A 235 -3.36 -3.93 31.28
CA VAL A 235 -3.67 -5.14 30.52
C VAL A 235 -4.47 -6.18 31.35
N MET A 236 -4.15 -6.34 32.64
CA MET A 236 -4.87 -7.27 33.52
C MET A 236 -6.31 -6.83 33.80
N THR A 237 -6.57 -5.52 33.95
CA THR A 237 -7.96 -5.02 34.06
C THR A 237 -8.72 -5.11 32.73
N ALA A 238 -8.04 -5.00 31.59
CA ALA A 238 -8.65 -5.11 30.26
C ALA A 238 -9.00 -6.53 29.81
N LYS A 239 -8.43 -7.59 30.43
CA LYS A 239 -8.64 -9.00 30.02
C LYS A 239 -9.15 -9.92 31.14
N ALA A 240 -10.25 -9.54 31.81
CA ALA A 240 -10.98 -10.42 32.72
C ALA A 240 -11.77 -11.53 31.98
N LYS A 241 -11.08 -12.48 31.35
CA LYS A 241 -11.63 -13.81 31.00
C LYS A 241 -11.17 -14.84 32.03
N LYS A 242 -12.04 -15.80 32.35
CA LYS A 242 -11.64 -16.97 33.16
C LYS A 242 -10.77 -17.90 32.30
N PRO A 243 -9.73 -18.54 32.87
CA PRO A 243 -8.95 -19.56 32.18
C PRO A 243 -9.83 -20.77 31.84
N ASP A 244 -9.46 -21.50 30.79
CA ASP A 244 -10.25 -22.63 30.28
C ASP A 244 -9.95 -23.93 31.05
N GLU A 245 -10.89 -24.88 31.03
CA GLU A 245 -10.77 -26.15 31.77
C GLU A 245 -9.56 -26.98 31.28
N LEU A 246 -9.16 -26.77 30.02
CA LEU A 246 -7.98 -27.39 29.42
C LEU A 246 -6.65 -26.89 30.03
N GLU A 247 -6.53 -25.58 30.31
CA GLU A 247 -5.32 -24.98 30.90
C GLU A 247 -5.09 -25.50 32.32
N LEU A 248 -6.15 -25.53 33.12
CA LEU A 248 -6.11 -26.05 34.49
C LEU A 248 -5.70 -27.53 34.54
N LYS A 249 -6.06 -28.29 33.49
CA LYS A 249 -5.74 -29.71 33.33
C LYS A 249 -4.30 -29.92 32.86
N ALA A 250 -3.77 -29.05 32.01
CA ALA A 250 -2.38 -29.04 31.59
C ALA A 250 -1.44 -28.68 32.76
N MET A 251 -1.71 -27.60 33.50
CA MET A 251 -0.96 -27.24 34.71
C MET A 251 -0.92 -28.40 35.73
N LYS A 252 -2.05 -29.09 35.94
CA LYS A 252 -2.12 -30.24 36.85
C LYS A 252 -1.37 -31.49 36.36
N ALA A 253 -1.07 -31.59 35.06
CA ALA A 253 -0.31 -32.70 34.49
C ALA A 253 1.21 -32.46 34.49
N MET A 254 1.65 -31.21 34.45
CA MET A 254 3.08 -30.82 34.42
C MET A 254 3.77 -30.88 35.80
N GLY A 255 3.02 -30.92 36.90
CA GLY A 255 3.55 -30.96 38.26
C GLY A 255 3.82 -29.56 38.84
N ALA A 256 4.49 -29.53 40.00
CA ALA A 256 5.01 -28.30 40.59
C ALA A 256 6.49 -28.14 40.19
N MET A 257 6.90 -26.94 39.81
CA MET A 257 8.29 -26.65 39.43
C MET A 257 9.25 -26.89 40.59
N GLU A 258 10.40 -27.50 40.28
CA GLU A 258 11.53 -27.64 41.20
C GLU A 258 12.46 -26.41 41.08
N GLU A 259 13.29 -26.17 42.10
CA GLU A 259 14.13 -24.97 42.24
C GLU A 259 15.32 -24.98 41.25
N GLY A 260 15.02 -24.72 39.98
CA GLY A 260 15.96 -24.72 38.86
C GLY A 260 15.29 -24.61 37.48
N ASP A 261 14.01 -24.93 37.36
CA ASP A 261 13.26 -24.75 36.10
C ASP A 261 12.98 -23.26 35.84
N ALA A 262 13.32 -22.78 34.65
CA ALA A 262 12.93 -21.48 34.15
C ALA A 262 11.71 -21.63 33.22
N VAL A 263 10.59 -20.99 33.56
CA VAL A 263 9.46 -20.88 32.62
C VAL A 263 9.93 -20.08 31.41
N PHE A 264 9.89 -20.70 30.23
CA PHE A 264 9.94 -19.98 28.95
C PHE A 264 8.66 -19.14 28.83
N GLY A 265 8.72 -17.91 29.38
CA GLY A 265 7.59 -17.00 29.42
C GLY A 265 7.17 -16.53 28.03
N SER A 266 5.94 -16.01 27.94
CA SER A 266 5.27 -15.54 26.71
C SER A 266 5.89 -14.30 26.04
N GLY A 267 7.17 -14.00 26.33
CA GLY A 267 8.02 -13.07 25.61
C GLY A 267 9.02 -13.77 24.66
N ALA A 268 9.20 -15.09 24.78
CA ALA A 268 9.93 -15.91 23.81
C ALA A 268 9.07 -16.27 22.58
N GLU A 269 7.79 -15.92 22.59
CA GLU A 269 6.86 -16.05 21.48
C GLU A 269 7.19 -15.01 20.39
N VAL A 270 8.12 -15.37 19.49
CA VAL A 270 8.42 -14.56 18.30
C VAL A 270 7.13 -14.44 17.48
N ASN A 271 6.57 -13.23 17.37
CA ASN A 271 5.26 -13.05 16.77
C ASN A 271 5.30 -13.30 15.25
N LEU A 272 4.83 -14.48 14.84
CA LEU A 272 4.80 -14.95 13.45
C LEU A 272 3.66 -14.35 12.62
N ASP A 273 2.69 -13.63 13.20
CA ASP A 273 1.56 -13.04 12.46
C ASP A 273 2.02 -12.03 11.39
N SER A 274 3.21 -11.45 11.56
CA SER A 274 3.83 -10.54 10.58
C SER A 274 4.43 -11.26 9.36
N GLN A 275 4.63 -12.58 9.38
CA GLN A 275 5.02 -13.35 8.19
C GLN A 275 3.77 -13.82 7.43
N VAL A 276 3.14 -12.90 6.70
CA VAL A 276 2.01 -13.18 5.81
C VAL A 276 2.50 -13.94 4.56
N TYR A 277 2.78 -15.23 4.72
CA TYR A 277 3.14 -16.11 3.61
C TYR A 277 2.00 -16.20 2.59
N TRP A 278 2.35 -16.17 1.31
CA TRP A 278 1.42 -16.28 0.16
C TRP A 278 0.51 -17.51 0.20
N TRP A 279 0.89 -18.59 0.88
CA TRP A 279 0.04 -19.79 1.03
C TRP A 279 -1.09 -19.61 2.06
N HIS A 280 -0.96 -18.68 3.02
CA HIS A 280 -1.92 -18.50 4.11
C HIS A 280 -3.28 -17.97 3.61
N ASP A 281 -3.27 -17.15 2.55
CA ASP A 281 -4.49 -16.60 1.93
C ASP A 281 -5.25 -17.63 1.07
N LYS A 282 -4.62 -18.75 0.68
CA LYS A 282 -5.17 -19.74 -0.25
C LYS A 282 -6.33 -20.57 0.32
N TYR A 283 -6.38 -20.76 1.63
CA TYR A 283 -7.39 -21.57 2.31
C TYR A 283 -8.04 -20.90 3.53
N ARG A 284 -7.75 -19.61 3.77
CA ARG A 284 -8.41 -18.85 4.85
C ARG A 284 -9.92 -18.73 4.54
N PRO A 285 -10.83 -19.04 5.47
CA PRO A 285 -12.27 -18.91 5.23
C PRO A 285 -12.62 -17.47 4.81
N ARG A 286 -13.18 -17.33 3.60
CA ARG A 286 -13.52 -16.02 3.02
C ARG A 286 -15.01 -15.75 3.14
N LYS A 287 -15.39 -14.52 3.51
CA LYS A 287 -16.77 -14.06 3.30
C LYS A 287 -16.92 -13.63 1.84
N PRO A 288 -17.84 -14.23 1.06
CA PRO A 288 -18.05 -13.87 -0.33
C PRO A 288 -18.54 -12.41 -0.43
N LYS A 289 -18.15 -11.73 -1.50
CA LYS A 289 -18.66 -10.37 -1.79
C LYS A 289 -20.11 -10.47 -2.25
N TYR A 290 -20.92 -9.46 -1.99
CA TYR A 290 -22.32 -9.44 -2.42
C TYR A 290 -22.80 -8.04 -2.80
N PHE A 291 -23.74 -7.97 -3.74
CA PHE A 291 -24.42 -6.75 -4.15
C PHE A 291 -25.94 -6.98 -4.10
N ASN A 292 -26.51 -6.74 -2.92
CA ASN A 292 -27.90 -7.04 -2.61
C ASN A 292 -28.77 -5.78 -2.73
N ARG A 293 -29.92 -5.91 -3.38
CA ARG A 293 -30.89 -4.82 -3.55
C ARG A 293 -32.28 -5.26 -3.08
N VAL A 294 -32.80 -4.58 -2.07
CA VAL A 294 -34.20 -4.71 -1.66
C VAL A 294 -35.08 -3.99 -2.69
N HIS A 295 -36.11 -4.65 -3.19
CA HIS A 295 -37.10 -4.02 -4.06
C HIS A 295 -38.26 -3.53 -3.20
N THR A 296 -38.26 -2.23 -2.89
CA THR A 296 -39.37 -1.56 -2.21
C THR A 296 -40.29 -0.87 -3.22
N GLY A 297 -41.57 -0.74 -2.88
CA GLY A 297 -42.56 -0.12 -3.74
C GLY A 297 -43.92 0.10 -3.08
N TYR A 298 -44.78 0.85 -3.76
CA TYR A 298 -46.11 1.23 -3.29
C TYR A 298 -47.13 0.11 -3.57
N GLU A 299 -47.98 -0.19 -2.58
CA GLU A 299 -49.13 -1.09 -2.75
C GLU A 299 -50.43 -0.29 -2.72
N TRP A 300 -50.92 0.07 -3.90
CA TRP A 300 -52.23 0.71 -4.10
C TRP A 300 -53.38 -0.29 -3.91
N ASN A 301 -53.53 -0.82 -2.69
CA ASN A 301 -54.73 -1.55 -2.26
C ASN A 301 -55.91 -0.56 -2.03
N LYS A 302 -57.14 -1.07 -1.89
CA LYS A 302 -58.35 -0.23 -1.79
C LYS A 302 -58.39 0.70 -0.55
N TYR A 303 -57.71 0.34 0.53
CA TYR A 303 -57.58 1.20 1.73
C TYR A 303 -56.53 2.29 1.51
N ASN A 304 -55.41 1.96 0.89
CA ASN A 304 -54.38 2.95 0.56
C ASN A 304 -54.89 3.98 -0.47
N GLN A 305 -55.75 3.57 -1.41
CA GLN A 305 -56.45 4.45 -2.35
C GLN A 305 -57.47 5.42 -1.69
N THR A 306 -57.75 5.31 -0.39
CA THR A 306 -58.65 6.24 0.34
C THR A 306 -57.93 7.04 1.43
N HIS A 307 -56.61 6.89 1.57
CA HIS A 307 -55.80 7.56 2.60
C HIS A 307 -54.49 8.16 2.08
N TYR A 308 -54.13 7.90 0.82
CA TYR A 308 -52.90 8.36 0.19
C TYR A 308 -53.20 8.76 -1.26
N ASP A 309 -52.55 9.81 -1.71
CA ASP A 309 -52.69 10.38 -3.05
C ASP A 309 -51.35 10.30 -3.81
N HIS A 310 -51.31 10.73 -5.06
CA HIS A 310 -50.08 10.73 -5.86
C HIS A 310 -48.93 11.49 -5.15
N ASP A 311 -49.24 12.64 -4.56
CA ASP A 311 -48.25 13.55 -3.96
C ASP A 311 -47.97 13.24 -2.48
N ASN A 312 -48.78 12.39 -1.86
CA ASN A 312 -48.53 11.79 -0.53
C ASN A 312 -48.79 10.27 -0.60
N PRO A 313 -47.88 9.50 -1.25
CA PRO A 313 -48.09 8.08 -1.52
C PRO A 313 -47.90 7.20 -0.26
N PRO A 314 -48.46 5.98 -0.24
CA PRO A 314 -48.42 5.10 0.93
C PRO A 314 -46.99 4.72 1.36
N PRO A 315 -46.77 4.29 2.61
CA PRO A 315 -45.49 3.74 3.04
C PRO A 315 -44.96 2.65 2.09
N LYS A 316 -43.69 2.76 1.68
CA LYS A 316 -43.05 1.79 0.77
C LYS A 316 -42.88 0.45 1.47
N ILE A 317 -43.55 -0.59 0.97
CA ILE A 317 -43.39 -1.96 1.47
C ILE A 317 -42.30 -2.69 0.68
N VAL A 318 -41.70 -3.73 1.27
CA VAL A 318 -40.83 -4.65 0.53
C VAL A 318 -41.68 -5.53 -0.38
N GLN A 319 -41.42 -5.46 -1.69
CA GLN A 319 -42.08 -6.23 -2.74
C GLN A 319 -41.23 -7.41 -3.24
N GLY A 320 -39.92 -7.39 -2.99
CA GLY A 320 -39.01 -8.47 -3.37
C GLY A 320 -37.56 -8.21 -2.94
N TYR A 321 -36.68 -9.17 -3.24
CA TYR A 321 -35.24 -9.08 -3.00
C TYR A 321 -34.46 -9.53 -4.25
N LYS A 322 -33.31 -8.91 -4.46
CA LYS A 322 -32.34 -9.30 -5.48
C LYS A 322 -30.97 -9.49 -4.85
N PHE A 323 -30.55 -10.74 -4.72
CA PHE A 323 -29.22 -11.12 -4.26
C PHE A 323 -28.30 -11.35 -5.47
N ASN A 324 -27.10 -10.78 -5.41
CA ASN A 324 -26.00 -11.13 -6.30
C ASN A 324 -24.81 -11.44 -5.40
N ILE A 325 -24.41 -12.71 -5.32
CA ILE A 325 -23.34 -13.15 -4.41
C ILE A 325 -22.20 -13.71 -5.25
N PHE A 326 -21.00 -13.21 -5.00
CA PHE A 326 -19.81 -13.41 -5.83
C PHE A 326 -18.89 -14.43 -5.17
N TYR A 327 -18.68 -15.54 -5.89
CA TYR A 327 -17.86 -16.70 -5.54
C TYR A 327 -16.79 -16.97 -6.63
N PRO A 328 -15.91 -16.00 -6.98
CA PRO A 328 -14.92 -16.17 -8.05
C PRO A 328 -13.89 -17.28 -7.78
N ASP A 329 -13.52 -17.45 -6.51
CA ASP A 329 -12.44 -18.34 -6.03
C ASP A 329 -12.97 -19.73 -5.64
N LEU A 330 -14.20 -20.10 -6.06
CA LEU A 330 -14.83 -21.36 -5.67
C LEU A 330 -14.03 -22.55 -6.23
N VAL A 331 -13.59 -23.45 -5.34
CA VAL A 331 -12.71 -24.59 -5.71
C VAL A 331 -13.39 -25.51 -6.71
N ASP A 332 -14.68 -25.78 -6.51
CA ASP A 332 -15.49 -26.58 -7.42
C ASP A 332 -16.55 -25.73 -8.12
N LYS A 333 -16.17 -25.15 -9.26
CA LYS A 333 -17.05 -24.33 -10.11
C LYS A 333 -18.21 -25.11 -10.74
N SER A 334 -18.26 -26.45 -10.63
CA SER A 334 -19.38 -27.26 -11.10
C SER A 334 -20.53 -27.34 -10.08
N LYS A 335 -20.25 -27.12 -8.79
CA LYS A 335 -21.25 -27.10 -7.72
C LYS A 335 -21.82 -25.70 -7.55
N ALA A 336 -23.10 -25.52 -7.92
CA ALA A 336 -23.81 -24.28 -7.66
C ALA A 336 -24.10 -24.11 -6.15
N PRO A 337 -23.90 -22.91 -5.58
CA PRO A 337 -24.27 -22.63 -4.19
C PRO A 337 -25.77 -22.82 -3.93
N ILE A 338 -26.09 -23.44 -2.79
CA ILE A 338 -27.45 -23.79 -2.36
C ILE A 338 -27.93 -22.75 -1.35
N TYR A 339 -29.22 -22.40 -1.36
CA TYR A 339 -29.81 -21.56 -0.30
C TYR A 339 -30.84 -22.33 0.54
N THR A 340 -30.91 -21.98 1.83
CA THR A 340 -31.88 -22.51 2.80
C THR A 340 -32.61 -21.34 3.46
N ILE A 341 -33.82 -21.59 3.97
CA ILE A 341 -34.64 -20.58 4.66
C ILE A 341 -34.93 -21.07 6.07
N GLU A 342 -34.28 -20.47 7.05
CA GLU A 342 -34.51 -20.72 8.47
C GLU A 342 -35.48 -19.68 9.03
N LYS A 343 -36.38 -20.09 9.92
CA LYS A 343 -37.25 -19.14 10.63
C LYS A 343 -36.41 -18.44 11.71
N ASP A 344 -36.44 -17.11 11.70
CA ASP A 344 -35.92 -16.35 12.84
C ASP A 344 -36.84 -16.58 14.05
N GLY A 345 -36.30 -16.49 15.27
CA GLY A 345 -37.07 -16.66 16.52
C GLY A 345 -38.07 -15.53 16.79
N SER A 346 -38.12 -14.54 15.90
CA SER A 346 -39.08 -13.44 15.86
C SER A 346 -40.50 -13.92 15.56
N ALA A 347 -41.49 -13.01 15.65
CA ALA A 347 -42.93 -13.30 15.59
C ALA A 347 -43.48 -13.68 14.19
N GLY A 348 -42.72 -14.42 13.39
CA GLY A 348 -43.10 -14.91 12.07
C GLY A 348 -43.02 -13.87 10.94
N GLU A 349 -42.71 -12.61 11.23
CA GLU A 349 -42.63 -11.53 10.22
C GLU A 349 -41.36 -11.59 9.35
N THR A 350 -40.27 -12.12 9.88
CA THR A 350 -38.97 -12.22 9.20
C THR A 350 -38.37 -13.63 9.32
N CYS A 351 -37.50 -13.97 8.38
CA CYS A 351 -36.77 -15.23 8.33
C CYS A 351 -35.35 -14.99 7.80
N HIS A 352 -34.45 -15.94 8.04
CA HIS A 352 -33.06 -15.88 7.58
C HIS A 352 -32.89 -16.78 6.35
N ILE A 353 -32.48 -16.18 5.23
CA ILE A 353 -32.01 -16.93 4.07
C ILE A 353 -30.50 -17.12 4.19
N ARG A 354 -30.05 -18.37 4.36
CA ARG A 354 -28.62 -18.75 4.37
C ARG A 354 -28.21 -19.25 2.99
N PHE A 355 -27.00 -18.95 2.58
CA PHE A 355 -26.38 -19.37 1.32
C PHE A 355 -25.13 -20.19 1.63
N HIS A 356 -25.11 -21.42 1.13
CA HIS A 356 -24.06 -22.41 1.29
C HIS A 356 -23.32 -22.59 -0.03
N ALA A 357 -22.04 -22.22 -0.07
CA ALA A 357 -21.19 -22.39 -1.25
C ALA A 357 -20.13 -23.50 -1.09
N GLY A 358 -19.68 -23.74 0.14
CA GLY A 358 -18.55 -24.61 0.42
C GLY A 358 -17.19 -23.92 0.24
N PRO A 359 -16.08 -24.64 0.48
CA PRO A 359 -14.73 -24.06 0.52
C PRO A 359 -14.33 -23.32 -0.77
N PRO A 360 -13.68 -22.15 -0.68
CA PRO A 360 -13.10 -21.54 0.52
C PRO A 360 -14.05 -20.58 1.26
N TYR A 361 -15.34 -20.54 0.89
CA TYR A 361 -16.26 -19.52 1.39
C TYR A 361 -17.04 -19.95 2.64
N GLU A 362 -17.22 -19.01 3.55
CA GLU A 362 -18.12 -19.16 4.69
C GLU A 362 -19.60 -19.04 4.25
N ASP A 363 -20.47 -19.76 4.95
CA ASP A 363 -21.92 -19.62 4.80
C ASP A 363 -22.38 -18.23 5.26
N ILE A 364 -23.04 -17.48 4.38
CA ILE A 364 -23.61 -16.16 4.70
C ILE A 364 -25.11 -16.26 4.87
N TYR A 365 -25.71 -15.38 5.68
CA TYR A 365 -27.16 -15.29 5.78
C TYR A 365 -27.66 -13.85 5.85
N PHE A 366 -28.89 -13.63 5.38
CA PHE A 366 -29.55 -12.34 5.39
C PHE A 366 -30.96 -12.45 5.96
N ARG A 367 -31.37 -11.45 6.75
CA ARG A 367 -32.73 -11.34 7.27
C ARG A 367 -33.65 -10.74 6.20
N ILE A 368 -34.72 -11.47 5.86
CA ILE A 368 -35.72 -11.09 4.86
C ILE A 368 -37.13 -11.15 5.46
N VAL A 369 -38.08 -10.46 4.83
CA VAL A 369 -39.51 -10.57 5.18
C VAL A 369 -40.03 -11.97 4.84
N ASN A 370 -40.72 -12.60 5.80
CA ASN A 370 -41.30 -13.93 5.65
C ASN A 370 -42.66 -13.85 4.92
N LYS A 371 -42.63 -13.81 3.59
CA LYS A 371 -43.81 -13.87 2.71
C LYS A 371 -43.56 -14.88 1.58
N GLU A 372 -44.65 -15.42 1.01
CA GLU A 372 -44.54 -16.36 -0.12
C GLU A 372 -43.92 -15.72 -1.37
N TRP A 373 -43.01 -16.45 -2.01
CA TRP A 373 -42.33 -16.03 -3.22
C TRP A 373 -43.13 -16.36 -4.48
N GLU A 374 -43.02 -15.50 -5.48
CA GLU A 374 -43.56 -15.68 -6.82
C GLU A 374 -42.48 -16.30 -7.72
N TYR A 375 -42.48 -17.63 -7.85
CA TYR A 375 -41.51 -18.41 -8.64
C TYR A 375 -41.67 -18.26 -10.18
N SER A 376 -42.51 -17.33 -10.65
CA SER A 376 -42.75 -17.14 -12.08
C SER A 376 -41.64 -16.29 -12.72
N HIS A 377 -40.86 -16.87 -13.65
CA HIS A 377 -39.85 -16.13 -14.42
C HIS A 377 -40.42 -14.89 -15.11
N LYS A 378 -41.66 -14.95 -15.62
CA LYS A 378 -42.37 -13.81 -16.24
C LYS A 378 -42.66 -12.65 -15.28
N LYS A 379 -42.54 -12.85 -13.96
CA LYS A 379 -42.67 -11.84 -12.90
C LYS A 379 -41.33 -11.53 -12.20
N GLY A 380 -40.20 -11.88 -12.84
CA GLY A 380 -38.87 -11.51 -12.39
C GLY A 380 -38.15 -12.52 -11.47
N PHE A 381 -38.65 -13.76 -11.35
CA PHE A 381 -37.90 -14.81 -10.68
C PHE A 381 -36.67 -15.24 -11.50
N LYS A 382 -35.47 -15.17 -10.91
CA LYS A 382 -34.22 -15.70 -11.47
C LYS A 382 -33.46 -16.41 -10.36
N CYS A 383 -33.04 -17.65 -10.59
CA CYS A 383 -32.18 -18.42 -9.69
C CYS A 383 -31.16 -19.15 -10.57
N THR A 384 -29.96 -18.58 -10.72
CA THR A 384 -28.91 -19.12 -11.60
C THR A 384 -27.53 -18.87 -11.00
N PHE A 385 -26.61 -19.80 -11.22
CA PHE A 385 -25.20 -19.64 -10.92
C PHE A 385 -24.42 -19.62 -12.24
N GLU A 386 -23.81 -18.48 -12.57
CA GLU A 386 -23.13 -18.24 -13.86
C GLU A 386 -21.80 -17.52 -13.58
N ARG A 387 -20.69 -17.99 -14.18
CA ARG A 387 -19.35 -17.35 -14.07
C ARG A 387 -18.88 -17.05 -12.63
N GLY A 388 -19.27 -17.87 -11.64
CA GLY A 388 -18.97 -17.64 -10.23
C GLY A 388 -19.88 -16.63 -9.52
N ILE A 389 -21.00 -16.23 -10.12
CA ILE A 389 -21.98 -15.30 -9.53
C ILE A 389 -23.32 -16.04 -9.34
N LEU A 390 -23.82 -16.05 -8.11
CA LEU A 390 -25.18 -16.50 -7.80
C LEU A 390 -26.14 -15.32 -7.91
N HIS A 391 -27.07 -15.39 -8.87
CA HIS A 391 -28.20 -14.48 -8.98
C HIS A 391 -29.45 -15.14 -8.38
N LEU A 392 -29.94 -14.64 -7.25
CA LEU A 392 -31.24 -15.03 -6.68
C LEU A 392 -32.15 -13.79 -6.58
N TYR A 393 -33.07 -13.67 -7.54
CA TYR A 393 -34.08 -12.62 -7.62
C TYR A 393 -35.46 -13.24 -7.39
N PHE A 394 -36.21 -12.70 -6.44
CA PHE A 394 -37.61 -13.07 -6.22
C PHE A 394 -38.44 -11.86 -5.80
N ASN A 395 -39.71 -11.87 -6.22
CA ASN A 395 -40.74 -10.97 -5.75
C ASN A 395 -41.73 -11.76 -4.88
N PHE A 396 -42.41 -11.09 -3.96
CA PHE A 396 -43.47 -11.69 -3.16
C PHE A 396 -44.77 -11.82 -3.96
N LYS A 397 -45.55 -12.86 -3.70
CA LYS A 397 -46.89 -13.03 -4.29
C LYS A 397 -47.78 -11.86 -3.86
N ARG A 398 -48.39 -11.19 -4.84
CA ARG A 398 -49.36 -10.11 -4.60
C ARG A 398 -50.78 -10.67 -4.61
N TYR A 399 -51.32 -10.89 -3.41
CA TYR A 399 -52.69 -11.35 -3.22
C TYR A 399 -53.70 -10.26 -3.61
N ARG A 400 -54.30 -10.41 -4.79
CA ARG A 400 -55.45 -9.57 -5.21
C ARG A 400 -56.69 -10.04 -4.46
N TYR A 401 -57.11 -9.29 -3.45
CA TYR A 401 -58.41 -9.49 -2.81
C TYR A 401 -59.51 -9.33 -3.86
N ARG A 402 -60.25 -10.41 -4.11
CA ARG A 402 -61.41 -10.45 -5.01
C ARG A 402 -62.65 -10.55 -4.13
N ARG A 403 -63.55 -9.58 -4.27
CA ARG A 403 -64.79 -9.45 -3.50
C ARG A 403 -65.96 -10.05 -4.26
#